data_AF-A0A1T0AWB0-F1
#
_entry.id   AF-A0A1T0AWB0-F1
#
_cell.length_a   1.000
_cell.length_b   1.000
_cell.length_c   1.000
_cell.angle_alpha   90.00
_cell.angle_beta   90.00
_cell.angle_gamma   90.00
#
_symmetry.space_group_name_H-M   'P 1'
#
loop_
_entity.id
_entity.type
_entity.pdbx_description
1 polymer ?
#
loop_
_entity_poly.entity_id
_entity_poly.type
_entity_poly.pdbx_seq_one_letter_code
_entity_poly.pdbx_strand_id
1 'polypeptide(L)'
;MKLTLKTTAVALMATLFTFSAQAAEKEPYTQEGYDTRQMEQQAPIKWVSIEQIKESLKDKPAMNVSFDIDDTVAATSGCFYYGKTKYSPEDYSYLKNQDFWDEINAGCDKYSIPKQVAIDLIKMHQERGDQVYLITGRTAGKDDQVTPIMEKALGIKNMKPVNFMGGKERTTKYNKTPAMLEHNIQLHYGDSDDDILAAREAGIRGIRVLRATNSTYLPFPKAGGYGEEVVINSSY
;
A
#
# COMPACT_ATOMS: atom_id res chain seq x y z
N MET A 1 80.74 9.87 -53.77
CA MET A 1 80.73 8.62 -54.56
C MET A 1 79.81 7.63 -53.88
N LYS A 2 79.00 6.93 -54.67
CA LYS A 2 77.89 6.02 -54.31
C LYS A 2 78.32 4.80 -53.48
N LEU A 3 77.27 4.10 -52.98
CA LEU A 3 77.18 2.70 -52.53
C LEU A 3 77.63 2.46 -51.07
N THR A 4 76.93 1.71 -50.21
CA THR A 4 76.03 0.58 -50.47
C THR A 4 75.13 0.33 -49.27
N LEU A 5 73.86 0.05 -49.56
CA LEU A 5 72.86 -0.52 -48.67
C LEU A 5 73.24 -1.97 -48.32
N LYS A 6 73.19 -2.38 -47.05
CA LYS A 6 72.96 -3.78 -46.68
C LYS A 6 71.89 -3.89 -45.61
N THR A 7 70.83 -4.56 -46.04
CA THR A 7 69.64 -5.03 -45.35
C THR A 7 69.94 -5.89 -44.12
N THR A 8 69.19 -5.68 -43.04
CA THR A 8 68.76 -6.80 -42.19
C THR A 8 67.35 -6.50 -41.68
N ALA A 9 66.37 -7.16 -42.30
CA ALA A 9 65.00 -7.18 -41.84
C ALA A 9 64.90 -8.14 -40.65
N VAL A 10 64.56 -7.62 -39.48
CA VAL A 10 64.11 -8.43 -38.34
C VAL A 10 62.61 -8.17 -38.22
N ALA A 11 61.81 -9.07 -38.78
CA ALA A 11 60.38 -9.10 -38.53
C ALA A 11 60.16 -9.65 -37.11
N LEU A 12 59.92 -8.76 -36.15
CA LEU A 12 59.45 -9.12 -34.82
C LEU A 12 57.96 -9.51 -34.94
N MET A 13 57.68 -10.81 -35.03
CA MET A 13 56.31 -11.32 -34.94
C MET A 13 55.90 -11.24 -33.46
N ALA A 14 55.28 -10.13 -33.06
CA ALA A 14 54.61 -10.02 -31.77
C ALA A 14 53.30 -10.80 -31.85
N THR A 15 53.30 -12.04 -31.35
CA THR A 15 52.07 -12.80 -31.12
C THR A 15 51.29 -12.15 -29.98
N LEU A 16 50.25 -11.39 -30.35
CA LEU A 16 49.19 -11.00 -29.44
C LEU A 16 48.48 -12.27 -28.95
N PHE A 17 48.86 -12.74 -27.76
CA PHE A 17 48.03 -13.71 -27.04
C PHE A 17 46.75 -12.99 -26.60
N THR A 18 45.69 -13.11 -27.41
CA THR A 18 44.34 -12.84 -26.93
C THR A 18 44.02 -13.93 -25.90
N PHE A 19 44.14 -13.60 -24.62
CA PHE A 19 43.51 -14.38 -23.57
C PHE A 19 41.99 -14.25 -23.75
N SER A 20 41.41 -15.13 -24.56
CA SER A 20 39.99 -15.40 -24.51
C SER A 20 39.72 -15.96 -23.12
N ALA A 21 38.94 -15.24 -22.31
CA ALA A 21 38.40 -15.79 -21.09
C ALA A 21 37.56 -17.02 -21.47
N GLN A 22 38.15 -18.21 -21.36
CA GLN A 22 37.43 -19.46 -21.55
C GLN A 22 36.55 -19.63 -20.32
N ALA A 23 35.26 -19.33 -20.50
CA ALA A 23 34.25 -19.75 -19.54
C ALA A 23 34.32 -21.29 -19.46
N ALA A 24 34.51 -21.83 -18.25
CA ALA A 24 34.42 -23.26 -18.02
C ALA A 24 33.05 -23.79 -18.48
N GLU A 25 33.02 -25.02 -18.98
CA GLU A 25 31.76 -25.72 -19.23
C GLU A 25 30.95 -25.76 -17.93
N LYS A 26 29.75 -25.21 -17.97
CA LYS A 26 28.84 -25.19 -16.82
C LYS A 26 27.88 -26.36 -16.94
N GLU A 27 27.76 -27.12 -15.87
CA GLU A 27 26.67 -28.09 -15.73
C GLU A 27 25.32 -27.37 -15.87
N PRO A 28 24.32 -27.99 -16.54
CA PRO A 28 22.98 -27.42 -16.64
C PRO A 28 22.37 -27.18 -15.25
N TYR A 29 21.69 -26.04 -15.07
CA TYR A 29 20.89 -25.82 -13.88
C TYR A 29 19.73 -26.81 -13.83
N THR A 30 19.47 -27.38 -12.64
CA THR A 30 18.38 -28.33 -12.40
C THR A 30 17.11 -27.67 -11.85
N GLN A 31 17.16 -26.36 -11.60
CA GLN A 31 16.09 -25.52 -11.06
C GLN A 31 16.16 -24.15 -11.76
N GLU A 32 15.07 -23.38 -11.75
CA GLU A 32 14.99 -22.08 -12.43
C GLU A 32 16.07 -21.08 -11.96
N GLY A 33 16.33 -21.06 -10.64
CA GLY A 33 17.29 -20.13 -10.04
C GLY A 33 16.91 -18.66 -10.26
N TYR A 34 17.82 -17.76 -9.93
CA TYR A 34 17.72 -16.36 -10.34
C TYR A 34 19.13 -15.80 -10.54
N ASP A 35 19.28 -14.83 -11.45
CA ASP A 35 20.48 -14.02 -11.55
C ASP A 35 20.27 -12.63 -10.92
N THR A 36 21.36 -11.90 -10.71
CA THR A 36 21.32 -10.57 -10.08
C THR A 36 20.53 -9.56 -10.91
N ARG A 37 20.46 -9.71 -12.25
CA ARG A 37 19.70 -8.82 -13.13
C ARG A 37 18.19 -9.03 -12.99
N GLN A 38 17.74 -10.24 -12.68
CA GLN A 38 16.34 -10.50 -12.33
C GLN A 38 15.95 -9.88 -10.99
N MET A 39 16.87 -9.82 -10.01
CA MET A 39 16.64 -9.10 -8.74
C MET A 39 16.62 -7.57 -8.90
N GLU A 40 17.34 -7.04 -9.87
CA GLU A 40 17.39 -5.60 -10.17
C GLU A 40 16.10 -5.07 -10.83
N GLN A 41 15.23 -5.96 -11.34
CA GLN A 41 13.95 -5.56 -11.91
C GLN A 41 12.96 -5.16 -10.81
N GLN A 42 12.96 -3.87 -10.47
CA GLN A 42 11.94 -3.28 -9.61
C GLN A 42 10.89 -2.57 -10.44
N ALA A 43 9.62 -2.80 -10.10
CA ALA A 43 8.54 -1.97 -10.62
C ALA A 43 8.80 -0.49 -10.25
N PRO A 44 8.51 0.48 -11.13
CA PRO A 44 8.78 1.90 -10.89
C PRO A 44 7.75 2.51 -9.92
N ILE A 45 7.74 2.01 -8.68
CA ILE A 45 6.83 2.43 -7.61
C ILE A 45 7.44 3.64 -6.88
N LYS A 46 6.62 4.64 -6.58
CA LYS A 46 6.99 5.80 -5.76
C LYS A 46 6.93 5.43 -4.28
N TRP A 47 7.93 4.69 -3.83
CA TRP A 47 8.06 4.34 -2.42
C TRP A 47 8.34 5.58 -1.57
N VAL A 48 7.62 5.72 -0.46
CA VAL A 48 7.82 6.81 0.51
C VAL A 48 7.88 6.28 1.94
N SER A 49 8.71 6.91 2.78
CA SER A 49 8.70 6.71 4.23
C SER A 49 7.77 7.70 4.92
N ILE A 50 7.43 7.42 6.18
CA ILE A 50 6.62 8.35 7.01
C ILE A 50 7.37 9.68 7.20
N GLU A 51 8.70 9.67 7.31
CA GLU A 51 9.54 10.86 7.40
C GLU A 51 9.47 11.69 6.12
N GLN A 52 9.49 11.06 4.94
CA GLN A 52 9.35 11.76 3.67
C GLN A 52 7.95 12.37 3.52
N ILE A 53 6.92 11.68 3.99
CA ILE A 53 5.57 12.25 4.06
C ILE A 53 5.56 13.46 5.01
N LYS A 54 6.07 13.32 6.24
CA LYS A 54 6.14 14.41 7.24
C LYS A 54 6.86 15.63 6.68
N GLU A 55 8.01 15.42 6.03
CA GLU A 55 8.81 16.47 5.40
C GLU A 55 8.04 17.18 4.28
N SER A 56 7.32 16.43 3.44
CA SER A 56 6.49 17.01 2.37
C SER A 56 5.33 17.88 2.88
N LEU A 57 5.01 17.79 4.18
CA LEU A 57 3.93 18.53 4.83
C LEU A 57 4.43 19.65 5.77
N LYS A 58 5.74 19.82 5.99
CA LYS A 58 6.29 20.65 7.08
C LYS A 58 5.80 22.12 7.10
N ASP A 59 5.57 22.71 5.93
CA ASP A 59 5.14 24.11 5.79
C ASP A 59 3.63 24.24 5.54
N LYS A 60 2.88 23.12 5.56
CA LYS A 60 1.43 23.12 5.42
C LYS A 60 0.77 23.26 6.79
N PRO A 61 -0.28 24.10 6.91
CA PRO A 61 -1.05 24.19 8.15
C PRO A 61 -1.70 22.85 8.50
N ALA A 62 -2.17 22.76 9.75
CA ALA A 62 -3.00 21.63 10.19
C ALA A 62 -4.17 21.41 9.22
N MET A 63 -4.44 20.15 8.90
CA MET A 63 -5.45 19.74 7.94
C MET A 63 -6.25 18.54 8.39
N ASN A 64 -7.34 18.25 7.68
CA ASN A 64 -8.08 17.02 7.87
C ASN A 64 -7.47 15.92 7.01
N VAL A 65 -7.17 14.78 7.61
CA VAL A 65 -6.64 13.59 6.92
C VAL A 65 -7.54 12.41 7.22
N SER A 66 -7.61 11.46 6.29
CA SER A 66 -8.42 10.27 6.51
C SER A 66 -7.70 8.98 6.17
N PHE A 67 -8.17 7.91 6.80
CA PHE A 67 -7.70 6.56 6.57
C PHE A 67 -8.88 5.67 6.25
N ASP A 68 -8.70 4.75 5.31
CA ASP A 68 -9.50 3.53 5.25
C ASP A 68 -9.28 2.67 6.51
N ILE A 69 -10.17 1.72 6.79
CA ILE A 69 -10.08 0.83 7.94
C ILE A 69 -9.44 -0.51 7.57
N ASP A 70 -10.10 -1.26 6.71
CA ASP A 70 -9.86 -2.70 6.49
C ASP A 70 -8.57 -2.93 5.69
N ASP A 71 -7.59 -3.61 6.28
CA ASP A 71 -6.23 -3.78 5.75
C ASP A 71 -5.41 -2.48 5.56
N THR A 72 -5.96 -1.32 5.95
CA THR A 72 -5.27 -0.04 6.00
C THR A 72 -4.78 0.29 7.41
N VAL A 73 -5.70 0.49 8.36
CA VAL A 73 -5.32 0.75 9.77
C VAL A 73 -5.31 -0.51 10.62
N ALA A 74 -6.03 -1.56 10.22
CA ALA A 74 -6.06 -2.82 10.94
C ALA A 74 -6.23 -4.00 9.98
N ALA A 75 -5.60 -5.13 10.29
CA ALA A 75 -5.89 -6.40 9.66
C ALA A 75 -7.19 -6.96 10.26
N THR A 76 -8.28 -6.84 9.50
CA THR A 76 -9.66 -7.15 9.94
C THR A 76 -10.19 -8.44 9.34
N SER A 77 -9.37 -9.16 8.56
CA SER A 77 -9.75 -10.38 7.84
C SER A 77 -10.37 -11.47 8.73
N GLY A 78 -10.03 -11.53 10.01
CA GLY A 78 -10.67 -12.46 10.96
C GLY A 78 -12.20 -12.28 11.04
N CYS A 79 -12.68 -11.03 11.05
CA CYS A 79 -14.10 -10.70 11.09
C CYS A 79 -14.81 -11.04 9.77
N PHE A 80 -14.16 -10.78 8.64
CA PHE A 80 -14.71 -11.08 7.32
C PHE A 80 -14.69 -12.57 7.02
N TYR A 81 -13.65 -13.30 7.45
CA TYR A 81 -13.59 -14.74 7.37
C TYR A 81 -14.72 -15.39 8.16
N TYR A 82 -14.91 -14.97 9.41
CA TYR A 82 -16.06 -15.39 10.24
C TYR A 82 -17.40 -15.11 9.53
N GLY A 83 -17.57 -13.89 9.01
CA GLY A 83 -18.77 -13.49 8.28
C GLY A 83 -19.05 -14.38 7.07
N LYS A 84 -18.04 -14.65 6.25
CA LYS A 84 -18.17 -15.54 5.10
C LYS A 84 -18.60 -16.94 5.55
N THR A 85 -17.91 -17.53 6.53
CA THR A 85 -18.20 -18.89 7.01
C THR A 85 -19.58 -19.02 7.63
N LYS A 86 -20.11 -17.97 8.27
CA LYS A 86 -21.44 -18.00 8.90
C LYS A 86 -22.58 -17.68 7.95
N TYR A 87 -22.45 -16.62 7.14
CA TYR A 87 -23.57 -16.05 6.39
C TYR A 87 -23.60 -16.45 4.91
N SER A 88 -22.44 -16.75 4.31
CA SER A 88 -22.38 -17.20 2.91
C SER A 88 -21.11 -18.03 2.62
N PRO A 89 -21.07 -19.30 3.06
CA PRO A 89 -19.87 -20.14 2.96
C PRO A 89 -19.35 -20.30 1.53
N GLU A 90 -20.25 -20.30 0.55
CA GLU A 90 -19.95 -20.59 -0.86
C GLU A 90 -19.65 -19.33 -1.70
N ASP A 91 -19.99 -18.13 -1.22
CA ASP A 91 -19.81 -16.89 -2.00
C ASP A 91 -19.56 -15.65 -1.12
N TYR A 92 -19.68 -14.45 -1.68
CA TYR A 92 -19.47 -13.16 -1.00
C TYR A 92 -20.77 -12.38 -0.75
N SER A 93 -21.92 -13.03 -0.83
CA SER A 93 -23.23 -12.38 -0.61
C SER A 93 -23.39 -11.86 0.82
N TYR A 94 -22.64 -12.37 1.80
CA TYR A 94 -22.59 -11.83 3.16
C TYR A 94 -22.24 -10.33 3.20
N LEU A 95 -21.46 -9.82 2.24
CA LEU A 95 -21.11 -8.38 2.16
C LEU A 95 -22.33 -7.49 1.87
N LYS A 96 -23.45 -8.07 1.42
CA LYS A 96 -24.74 -7.39 1.21
C LYS A 96 -25.76 -7.71 2.31
N ASN A 97 -25.40 -8.51 3.30
CA ASN A 97 -26.28 -8.93 4.38
C ASN A 97 -26.18 -7.94 5.56
N GLN A 98 -27.30 -7.32 5.95
CA GLN A 98 -27.33 -6.38 7.06
C GLN A 98 -27.06 -7.06 8.42
N ASP A 99 -27.47 -8.32 8.61
CA ASP A 99 -27.22 -9.04 9.86
C ASP A 99 -25.72 -9.30 10.08
N PHE A 100 -24.97 -9.49 8.98
CA PHE A 100 -23.50 -9.55 9.05
C PHE A 100 -22.91 -8.22 9.50
N TRP A 101 -23.34 -7.10 8.90
CA TRP A 101 -22.82 -5.78 9.25
C TRP A 101 -23.20 -5.34 10.66
N ASP A 102 -24.42 -5.66 11.11
CA ASP A 102 -24.87 -5.43 12.48
C ASP A 102 -24.00 -6.20 13.47
N GLU A 103 -23.62 -7.44 13.16
CA GLU A 103 -22.85 -8.28 14.06
C GLU A 103 -21.37 -7.88 14.13
N ILE A 104 -20.68 -7.72 13.00
CA ILE A 104 -19.24 -7.48 13.06
C ILE A 104 -18.92 -6.05 13.56
N ASN A 105 -19.74 -5.06 13.21
CA ASN A 105 -19.55 -3.69 13.67
C ASN A 105 -19.91 -3.52 15.16
N ALA A 106 -20.63 -4.47 15.77
CA ALA A 106 -20.90 -4.53 17.21
C ALA A 106 -19.73 -5.09 18.05
N GLY A 107 -18.54 -5.22 17.46
CA GLY A 107 -17.30 -5.36 18.22
C GLY A 107 -16.41 -6.54 17.86
N CYS A 108 -16.58 -7.15 16.68
CA CYS A 108 -15.63 -8.14 16.19
C CYS A 108 -14.21 -7.55 16.08
N ASP A 109 -14.09 -6.26 15.78
CA ASP A 109 -12.79 -5.58 15.65
C ASP A 109 -11.95 -5.54 16.93
N LYS A 110 -12.47 -5.99 18.09
CA LYS A 110 -11.66 -6.25 19.29
C LYS A 110 -10.55 -7.27 19.04
N TYR A 111 -10.70 -8.10 18.00
CA TYR A 111 -9.75 -9.11 17.57
C TYR A 111 -8.98 -8.74 16.31
N SER A 112 -9.29 -7.59 15.69
CA SER A 112 -8.53 -7.05 14.57
C SER A 112 -7.16 -6.57 15.06
N ILE A 113 -6.12 -6.79 14.26
CA ILE A 113 -4.75 -6.44 14.64
C ILE A 113 -4.43 -5.06 14.05
N PRO A 114 -4.19 -4.02 14.87
CA PRO A 114 -3.81 -2.70 14.39
C PRO A 114 -2.48 -2.78 13.64
N LYS A 115 -2.38 -2.06 12.53
CA LYS A 115 -1.16 -2.00 11.74
C LYS A 115 -0.22 -0.94 12.27
N GLN A 116 1.04 -1.30 12.49
CA GLN A 116 2.04 -0.42 13.05
C GLN A 116 2.24 0.83 12.18
N VAL A 117 2.24 0.67 10.85
CA VAL A 117 2.35 1.82 9.94
C VAL A 117 1.23 2.85 10.14
N ALA A 118 0.02 2.40 10.46
CA ALA A 118 -1.12 3.28 10.66
C ALA A 118 -1.03 4.01 12.00
N ILE A 119 -0.61 3.32 13.07
CA ILE A 119 -0.32 3.94 14.38
C ILE A 119 0.72 5.07 14.20
N ASP A 120 1.78 4.81 13.44
CA ASP A 120 2.86 5.78 13.24
C ASP A 120 2.44 6.97 12.36
N LEU A 121 1.67 6.71 11.29
CA LEU A 121 1.09 7.78 10.45
C LEU A 121 0.11 8.65 11.25
N ILE A 122 -0.79 8.04 12.02
CA ILE A 122 -1.76 8.73 12.88
C ILE A 122 -1.01 9.58 13.91
N LYS A 123 0.00 9.02 14.59
CA LYS A 123 0.84 9.77 15.52
C LYS A 123 1.50 10.97 14.85
N MET A 124 2.09 10.79 13.67
CA MET A 124 2.71 11.86 12.90
C MET A 124 1.73 12.99 12.56
N HIS A 125 0.51 12.64 12.10
CA HIS A 125 -0.54 13.62 11.82
C HIS A 125 -1.01 14.36 13.08
N GLN A 126 -1.19 13.64 14.19
CA GLN A 126 -1.58 14.26 15.46
C GLN A 126 -0.50 15.20 16.02
N GLU A 127 0.79 14.87 15.85
CA GLU A 127 1.91 15.76 16.21
C GLU A 127 1.90 17.07 15.40
N ARG A 128 1.40 17.02 14.16
CA ARG A 128 1.21 18.20 13.31
C ARG A 128 -0.04 19.02 13.67
N GLY A 129 -0.91 18.48 14.53
CA GLY A 129 -2.22 19.06 14.84
C GLY A 129 -3.30 18.76 13.79
N ASP A 130 -3.06 17.80 12.88
CA ASP A 130 -4.04 17.38 11.90
C ASP A 130 -5.21 16.63 12.58
N GLN A 131 -6.43 16.80 12.07
CA GLN A 131 -7.59 16.02 12.52
C GLN A 131 -7.68 14.72 11.71
N VAL A 132 -7.70 13.60 12.40
CA VAL A 132 -7.83 12.27 11.81
C VAL A 132 -9.30 11.87 11.68
N TYR A 133 -9.65 11.31 10.52
CA TYR A 133 -10.93 10.70 10.21
C TYR A 133 -10.74 9.25 9.74
N LEU A 134 -11.69 8.37 10.04
CA LEU A 134 -11.76 7.05 9.43
C LEU A 134 -12.95 7.01 8.46
N ILE A 135 -12.71 6.53 7.24
CA ILE A 135 -13.71 6.42 6.17
C ILE A 135 -13.65 5.01 5.59
N THR A 136 -14.71 4.23 5.77
CA THR A 136 -14.73 2.82 5.40
C THR A 136 -15.79 2.50 4.36
N GLY A 137 -15.51 1.49 3.53
CA GLY A 137 -16.49 0.91 2.60
C GLY A 137 -17.52 0.01 3.27
N ARG A 138 -17.39 -0.28 4.57
CA ARG A 138 -18.38 -1.05 5.33
C ARG A 138 -19.75 -0.36 5.31
N THR A 139 -20.81 -1.16 5.29
CA THR A 139 -22.17 -0.70 5.59
C THR A 139 -22.28 -0.46 7.10
N ALA A 140 -23.01 0.58 7.51
CA ALA A 140 -23.22 0.86 8.92
C ALA A 140 -24.02 -0.27 9.59
N GLY A 141 -23.61 -0.68 10.79
CA GLY A 141 -24.39 -1.55 11.66
C GLY A 141 -25.33 -0.75 12.57
N LYS A 142 -26.22 -1.43 13.28
CA LYS A 142 -27.08 -0.82 14.33
C LYS A 142 -26.31 -0.26 15.53
N ASP A 143 -25.15 -0.84 15.85
CA ASP A 143 -24.28 -0.45 16.96
C ASP A 143 -22.87 -0.21 16.43
N ASP A 144 -22.40 1.03 16.51
CA ASP A 144 -21.04 1.40 16.11
C ASP A 144 -20.07 1.18 17.27
N GLN A 145 -19.52 -0.03 17.37
CA GLN A 145 -18.39 -0.32 18.23
C GLN A 145 -17.05 -0.12 17.51
N VAL A 146 -17.05 0.08 16.19
CA VAL A 146 -15.82 0.28 15.40
C VAL A 146 -15.14 1.58 15.83
N THR A 147 -15.90 2.67 15.96
CA THR A 147 -15.36 3.98 16.40
C THR A 147 -14.57 3.88 17.71
N PRO A 148 -15.16 3.44 18.85
CA PRO A 148 -14.42 3.38 20.12
C PRO A 148 -13.31 2.32 20.15
N ILE A 149 -13.45 1.21 19.41
CA ILE A 149 -12.38 0.21 19.30
C ILE A 149 -11.17 0.80 18.58
N MET A 150 -11.38 1.45 17.43
CA MET A 150 -10.30 2.03 16.63
C MET A 150 -9.66 3.23 17.33
N GLU A 151 -10.45 4.06 18.03
CA GLU A 151 -9.93 5.15 18.87
C GLU A 151 -8.86 4.63 19.83
N LYS A 152 -9.22 3.59 20.61
CA LYS A 152 -8.32 2.99 21.60
C LYS A 152 -7.14 2.28 20.96
N ALA A 153 -7.40 1.48 19.93
CA ALA A 153 -6.39 0.63 19.30
C ALA A 153 -5.31 1.43 18.58
N LEU A 154 -5.68 2.56 17.96
CA LEU A 154 -4.80 3.40 17.15
C LEU A 154 -4.28 4.63 17.91
N GLY A 155 -4.78 4.89 19.12
CA GLY A 155 -4.41 6.07 19.90
C GLY A 155 -4.84 7.39 19.25
N ILE A 156 -6.01 7.38 18.59
CA ILE A 156 -6.58 8.59 17.99
C ILE A 156 -7.17 9.46 19.10
N LYS A 157 -6.79 10.73 19.13
CA LYS A 157 -7.30 11.76 20.03
C LYS A 157 -8.43 12.49 19.32
N ASN A 158 -9.46 12.85 20.07
CA ASN A 158 -10.63 13.55 19.53
C ASN A 158 -11.24 12.80 18.32
N MET A 159 -11.37 11.48 18.45
CA MET A 159 -11.90 10.62 17.39
C MET A 159 -13.27 11.13 16.93
N LYS A 160 -13.45 11.25 15.62
CA LYS A 160 -14.76 11.50 15.01
C LYS A 160 -15.46 10.16 14.74
N PRO A 161 -16.80 10.12 14.71
CA PRO A 161 -17.50 8.92 14.28
C PRO A 161 -16.98 8.40 12.94
N VAL A 162 -16.81 7.09 12.84
CA VAL A 162 -16.40 6.42 11.60
C VAL A 162 -17.41 6.75 10.50
N ASN A 163 -16.90 7.10 9.31
CA ASN A 163 -17.73 7.34 8.14
C ASN A 163 -17.96 6.00 7.41
N PHE A 164 -19.07 5.33 7.72
CA PHE A 164 -19.52 4.15 6.99
C PHE A 164 -20.15 4.55 5.66
N MET A 165 -19.53 4.18 4.55
CA MET A 165 -19.93 4.59 3.20
C MET A 165 -20.52 3.46 2.35
N GLY A 166 -20.56 2.24 2.89
CA GLY A 166 -21.21 1.10 2.23
C GLY A 166 -22.70 1.34 2.04
N GLY A 167 -23.19 1.13 0.81
CA GLY A 167 -24.62 1.22 0.48
C GLY A 167 -25.24 2.62 0.52
N LYS A 168 -24.47 3.67 0.82
CA LYS A 168 -24.98 5.05 0.80
C LYS A 168 -25.21 5.54 -0.62
N GLU A 169 -26.36 6.19 -0.82
CA GLU A 169 -26.68 6.95 -2.03
C GLU A 169 -25.65 8.04 -2.27
N ARG A 170 -25.22 8.19 -3.52
CA ARG A 170 -24.17 9.15 -3.91
C ARG A 170 -24.23 9.47 -5.40
N THR A 171 -23.69 10.64 -5.74
CA THR A 171 -23.49 11.07 -7.13
C THR A 171 -22.04 10.88 -7.62
N THR A 172 -21.10 10.66 -6.69
CA THR A 172 -19.70 10.38 -6.99
C THR A 172 -19.52 8.93 -7.45
N LYS A 173 -18.48 8.67 -8.24
CA LYS A 173 -18.15 7.34 -8.72
C LYS A 173 -17.73 6.43 -7.58
N TYR A 174 -16.79 6.89 -6.74
CA TYR A 174 -16.28 6.11 -5.61
C TYR A 174 -17.03 6.46 -4.33
N ASN A 175 -17.22 5.45 -3.47
CA ASN A 175 -18.09 5.55 -2.28
C ASN A 175 -17.52 6.42 -1.17
N LYS A 176 -16.20 6.56 -1.07
CA LYS A 176 -15.55 7.37 -0.03
C LYS A 176 -15.43 8.85 -0.38
N THR A 177 -15.50 9.19 -1.67
CA THR A 177 -15.40 10.57 -2.17
C THR A 177 -16.35 11.55 -1.47
N PRO A 178 -17.64 11.24 -1.23
CA PRO A 178 -18.54 12.17 -0.56
C PRO A 178 -18.06 12.56 0.84
N ALA A 179 -17.60 11.59 1.64
CA ALA A 179 -17.07 11.86 2.98
C ALA A 179 -15.74 12.62 2.94
N MET A 180 -14.90 12.37 1.94
CA MET A 180 -13.67 13.15 1.74
C MET A 180 -13.98 14.64 1.48
N LEU A 181 -14.97 14.92 0.63
CA LEU A 181 -15.41 16.28 0.31
C LEU A 181 -16.11 16.94 1.50
N GLU A 182 -17.01 16.23 2.17
CA GLU A 182 -17.76 16.71 3.34
C GLU A 182 -16.82 17.17 4.45
N HIS A 183 -15.80 16.37 4.76
CA HIS A 183 -14.84 16.68 5.83
C HIS A 183 -13.63 17.48 5.34
N ASN A 184 -13.63 17.99 4.11
CA ASN A 184 -12.52 18.74 3.52
C ASN A 184 -11.16 18.04 3.70
N ILE A 185 -11.13 16.73 3.50
CA ILE A 185 -9.93 15.91 3.61
C ILE A 185 -8.89 16.40 2.59
N GLN A 186 -7.63 16.50 2.99
CA GLN A 186 -6.53 16.92 2.09
C GLN A 186 -5.62 15.75 1.70
N LEU A 187 -5.62 14.68 2.50
CA LEU A 187 -4.80 13.49 2.30
C LEU A 187 -5.57 12.25 2.78
N HIS A 188 -5.60 11.22 1.95
CA HIS A 188 -6.22 9.93 2.28
C HIS A 188 -5.22 8.77 2.17
N TYR A 189 -5.26 7.87 3.16
CA TYR A 189 -4.53 6.59 3.15
C TYR A 189 -5.48 5.43 2.92
N GLY A 190 -5.12 4.50 2.04
CA GLY A 190 -5.89 3.28 1.83
C GLY A 190 -5.10 2.20 1.12
N ASP A 191 -5.53 0.96 1.24
CA ASP A 191 -4.90 -0.21 0.61
C ASP A 191 -5.48 -0.52 -0.76
N SER A 192 -6.73 -0.14 -1.01
CA SER A 192 -7.52 -0.53 -2.18
C SER A 192 -7.44 0.47 -3.32
N ASP A 193 -7.71 0.01 -4.54
CA ASP A 193 -7.71 0.87 -5.72
C ASP A 193 -8.78 1.96 -5.62
N ASP A 194 -9.93 1.62 -5.04
CA ASP A 194 -11.02 2.56 -4.80
C ASP A 194 -10.63 3.69 -3.83
N ASP A 195 -9.70 3.45 -2.88
CA ASP A 195 -9.19 4.52 -2.00
C ASP A 195 -8.40 5.56 -2.76
N ILE A 196 -7.48 5.10 -3.60
CA ILE A 196 -6.63 5.98 -4.42
C ILE A 196 -7.48 6.70 -5.45
N LEU A 197 -8.46 6.03 -6.04
CA LEU A 197 -9.34 6.63 -7.04
C LEU A 197 -10.35 7.59 -6.41
N ALA A 198 -10.86 7.32 -5.20
CA ALA A 198 -11.70 8.25 -4.44
C ALA A 198 -10.93 9.52 -4.08
N ALA A 199 -9.68 9.38 -3.62
CA ALA A 199 -8.80 10.52 -3.35
C ALA A 199 -8.57 11.38 -4.61
N ARG A 200 -8.34 10.74 -5.76
CA ARG A 200 -8.21 11.45 -7.05
C ARG A 200 -9.49 12.15 -7.48
N GLU A 201 -10.63 11.48 -7.33
CA GLU A 201 -11.93 12.07 -7.65
C GLU A 201 -12.23 13.30 -6.79
N ALA A 202 -11.84 13.26 -5.50
CA ALA A 202 -11.93 14.41 -4.61
C ALA A 202 -10.85 15.48 -4.86
N GLY A 203 -9.86 15.23 -5.72
CA GLY A 203 -8.77 16.16 -6.01
C GLY A 203 -7.72 16.26 -4.89
N ILE A 204 -7.58 15.23 -4.06
CA ILE A 204 -6.73 15.20 -2.87
C ILE A 204 -5.57 14.22 -3.03
N ARG A 205 -4.59 14.26 -2.12
CA ARG A 205 -3.44 13.34 -2.15
C ARG A 205 -3.84 11.96 -1.62
N GLY A 206 -3.88 10.95 -2.49
CA GLY A 206 -4.03 9.55 -2.08
C GLY A 206 -2.68 8.86 -1.92
N ILE A 207 -2.44 8.23 -0.77
CA ILE A 207 -1.22 7.46 -0.47
C ILE A 207 -1.61 6.01 -0.16
N ARG A 208 -0.96 5.07 -0.85
CA ARG A 208 -1.21 3.65 -0.72
C ARG A 208 -0.53 3.09 0.53
N VAL A 209 -1.27 2.29 1.29
CA VAL A 209 -0.75 1.36 2.29
C VAL A 209 -0.81 -0.06 1.71
N LEU A 210 0.15 -0.93 2.00
CA LEU A 210 0.11 -2.30 1.52
C LEU A 210 -0.93 -3.10 2.30
N ARG A 211 -1.83 -3.81 1.60
CA ARG A 211 -2.76 -4.77 2.21
C ARG A 211 -1.98 -5.76 3.09
N ALA A 212 -2.56 -6.14 4.23
CA ALA A 212 -1.93 -7.10 5.14
C ALA A 212 -1.63 -8.41 4.39
N THR A 213 -0.44 -8.98 4.59
CA THR A 213 0.03 -10.14 3.81
C THR A 213 -0.80 -11.40 4.01
N ASN A 214 -1.48 -11.51 5.16
CA ASN A 214 -2.39 -12.60 5.50
C ASN A 214 -3.88 -12.24 5.26
N SER A 215 -4.16 -11.16 4.53
CA SER A 215 -5.53 -10.77 4.23
C SER A 215 -6.27 -11.86 3.44
N THR A 216 -7.54 -12.07 3.80
CA THR A 216 -8.45 -12.94 3.04
C THR A 216 -9.06 -12.22 1.84
N TYR A 217 -8.85 -10.91 1.69
CA TYR A 217 -9.39 -10.14 0.58
C TYR A 217 -8.45 -10.24 -0.65
N LEU A 218 -8.81 -11.16 -1.55
CA LEU A 218 -8.10 -11.43 -2.79
C LEU A 218 -8.90 -10.97 -4.02
N PRO A 219 -8.22 -10.68 -5.15
CA PRO A 219 -6.77 -10.58 -5.30
C PRO A 219 -6.18 -9.33 -4.61
N PHE A 220 -4.86 -9.31 -4.40
CA PHE A 220 -4.17 -8.14 -3.87
C PHE A 220 -4.20 -6.98 -4.87
N PRO A 221 -4.42 -5.73 -4.42
CA PRO A 221 -4.28 -4.55 -5.26
C PRO A 221 -2.86 -4.40 -5.79
N LYS A 222 -2.72 -3.79 -6.97
CA LYS A 222 -1.40 -3.44 -7.52
C LYS A 222 -0.96 -2.10 -6.95
N ALA A 223 -0.37 -2.12 -5.75
CA ALA A 223 0.13 -0.91 -5.09
C ALA A 223 1.10 -0.12 -5.98
N GLY A 224 0.84 1.18 -6.17
CA GLY A 224 1.60 2.05 -7.09
C GLY A 224 1.13 1.97 -8.54
N GLY A 225 0.15 1.12 -8.86
CA GLY A 225 -0.35 0.87 -10.21
C GLY A 225 -0.98 2.08 -10.89
N TYR A 226 -1.36 3.11 -10.13
CA TYR A 226 -1.83 4.37 -10.68
C TYR A 226 -0.75 5.48 -10.64
N GLY A 227 0.47 5.18 -10.21
CA GLY A 227 1.56 6.14 -10.03
C GLY A 227 1.47 6.97 -8.75
N GLU A 228 0.64 6.54 -7.80
CA GLU A 228 0.56 7.07 -6.44
C GLU A 228 1.79 6.71 -5.59
N GLU A 229 1.94 7.39 -4.46
CA GLU A 229 2.94 7.06 -3.46
C GLU A 229 2.51 5.80 -2.68
N VAL A 230 3.47 4.96 -2.32
CA VAL A 230 3.24 3.75 -1.51
C VAL A 230 4.14 3.79 -0.28
N VAL A 231 3.54 3.66 0.91
CA VAL A 231 4.31 3.65 2.15
C VAL A 231 5.14 2.37 2.23
N ILE A 232 6.45 2.49 2.45
CA ILE A 232 7.34 1.33 2.66
C ILE A 232 6.94 0.55 3.91
N ASN A 233 7.17 -0.77 3.91
CA ASN A 233 6.96 -1.65 5.07
C ASN A 233 5.56 -1.53 5.71
N SER A 234 4.54 -1.28 4.90
CA SER A 234 3.22 -0.89 5.38
C SER A 234 2.21 -2.04 5.40
N SER A 235 2.66 -3.29 5.28
CA SER A 235 1.78 -4.47 5.32
C SER A 235 1.49 -4.97 6.73
N TYR A 236 2.07 -4.36 7.77
CA TYR A 236 1.89 -4.70 9.18
C TYR A 236 1.84 -3.47 10.09
#